data_AF-A0A6F8YMX2-F1
#
_entry.id   AF-A0A6F8YMX2-F1
#
_cell.length_a   1.000
_cell.length_b   1.000
_cell.length_c   1.000
_cell.angle_alpha   90.00
_cell.angle_beta   90.00
_cell.angle_gamma   90.00
#
_symmetry.space_group_name_H-M   'P 1'
#
loop_
_entity.id
_entity.type
_entity.pdbx_description
1 polymer ?
#
loop_
_entity_poly.entity_id
_entity_poly.type
_entity_poly.pdbx_seq_one_letter_code
_entity_poly.pdbx_strand_id
1 'polypeptide(L)' 'MVADRINPAVGAVEALDAQTCALSTGADTIATLAVYLGMLDVDFEVASPPELVSYLRTLSERYARATGRPS' A
#
# COMPACT_ATOMS: atom_id res chain seq x y z
N MET A 1 1.83 -14.99 -8.09
CA MET A 1 2.23 -13.56 -8.21
C MET A 1 1.28 -12.69 -7.37
N VAL A 2 1.60 -11.43 -7.06
CA VAL A 2 0.67 -10.53 -6.32
C VAL A 2 -0.69 -10.46 -7.04
N ALA A 3 -0.69 -10.56 -8.36
CA ALA A 3 -1.89 -10.65 -9.21
C ALA A 3 -2.90 -11.74 -8.75
N ASP A 4 -2.45 -12.86 -8.17
CA ASP A 4 -3.33 -13.95 -7.74
C ASP A 4 -3.99 -13.69 -6.38
N ARG A 5 -3.57 -12.62 -5.67
CA ARG A 5 -4.07 -12.25 -4.33
C ARG A 5 -5.02 -11.05 -4.36
N ILE A 6 -5.17 -10.39 -5.51
CA ILE A 6 -5.96 -9.16 -5.64
C ILE A 6 -7.32 -9.51 -6.23
N ASN A 7 -8.37 -9.31 -5.43
CA ASN A 7 -9.74 -9.42 -5.90
C ASN A 7 -9.96 -8.36 -7.01
N PRO A 8 -10.52 -8.73 -8.19
CA PRO A 8 -10.80 -7.78 -9.28
C PRO A 8 -11.63 -6.56 -8.85
N ALA A 9 -12.38 -6.63 -7.75
CA ALA A 9 -13.13 -5.51 -7.19
C ALA A 9 -12.24 -4.46 -6.49
N VAL A 10 -10.98 -4.76 -6.20
CA VAL A 10 -10.06 -3.89 -5.45
C VAL A 10 -9.22 -3.02 -6.39
N GLY A 11 -8.85 -3.53 -7.57
CA GLY A 11 -8.05 -2.76 -8.52
C GLY A 11 -7.59 -3.57 -9.73
N ALA A 12 -7.02 -2.88 -10.72
CA ALA A 12 -6.40 -3.50 -11.88
C ALA A 12 -4.90 -3.73 -11.62
N VAL A 13 -4.42 -4.93 -11.94
CA VAL A 13 -2.99 -5.27 -11.88
C VAL A 13 -2.45 -5.41 -13.30
N GLU A 14 -1.40 -4.68 -13.62
CA GLU A 14 -0.69 -4.75 -14.89
C GLU A 14 0.74 -5.26 -14.64
N ALA A 15 1.14 -6.32 -15.34
CA ALA A 15 2.51 -6.80 -15.24
C ALA A 15 3.45 -5.81 -15.95
N LEU A 16 4.47 -5.33 -15.25
CA LEU A 16 5.50 -4.45 -15.81
C LEU A 16 6.67 -5.29 -16.34
N ASP A 17 7.06 -6.32 -15.59
CA ASP A 17 8.06 -7.30 -15.97
C ASP A 17 7.81 -8.66 -15.29
N ALA A 18 8.77 -9.59 -15.37
CA ALA A 18 8.66 -10.93 -14.81
C ALA A 18 8.54 -10.98 -13.27
N GLN A 19 8.90 -9.90 -12.57
CA GLN A 19 8.97 -9.82 -11.11
C GLN A 19 8.18 -8.62 -10.54
N THR A 20 7.80 -7.64 -11.35
CA THR A 20 7.09 -6.44 -10.91
C THR A 20 5.73 -6.25 -11.60
N CYS A 21 4.79 -5.65 -10.88
CA CYS A 21 3.48 -5.29 -11.40
C CYS A 21 3.04 -3.93 -10.86
N ALA A 22 2.32 -3.17 -11.68
CA ALA A 22 1.61 -1.97 -11.27
C ALA A 22 0.21 -2.36 -10.77
N LEU A 23 -0.15 -1.88 -9.58
CA LEU A 23 -1.50 -1.99 -9.04
C LEU A 23 -2.19 -0.63 -9.09
N SER A 24 -3.28 -0.54 -9.84
CA SER A 24 -4.20 0.60 -9.84
C SER A 24 -5.41 0.26 -8.98
N THR A 25 -5.48 0.83 -7.78
CA THR A 25 -6.55 0.60 -6.78
C THR A 25 -7.08 1.92 -6.25
N GLY A 26 -8.36 1.95 -5.88
CA GLY A 26 -9.03 3.10 -5.27
C GLY A 26 -9.68 2.73 -3.94
N ALA A 27 -9.99 3.74 -3.14
CA ALA A 27 -10.83 3.62 -1.95
C ALA A 27 -11.53 4.97 -1.69
N ASP A 28 -12.54 4.96 -0.82
CA ASP A 28 -13.29 6.18 -0.47
C ASP A 28 -12.42 7.25 0.22
N THR A 29 -11.30 6.85 0.83
CA THR A 29 -10.36 7.77 1.47
C THR A 29 -8.91 7.29 1.33
N ILE A 30 -7.94 8.22 1.43
CA ILE A 30 -6.50 7.91 1.50
C ILE A 30 -6.17 6.98 2.67
N ALA A 31 -6.87 7.14 3.80
CA ALA A 31 -6.67 6.30 4.98
C ALA A 31 -7.07 4.85 4.71
N THR A 32 -8.24 4.64 4.12
CA THR A 32 -8.72 3.31 3.73
C THR A 32 -7.78 2.66 2.71
N LEU A 33 -7.34 3.43 1.71
CA LEU A 33 -6.40 2.95 0.71
C LEU A 33 -5.09 2.48 1.34
N ALA A 34 -4.51 3.27 2.26
CA ALA A 34 -3.29 2.89 2.95
C ALA A 34 -3.43 1.59 3.78
N VAL A 35 -4.59 1.37 4.41
CA VAL A 35 -4.87 0.12 5.13
C VAL A 35 -4.90 -1.07 4.16
N TYR A 36 -5.62 -0.95 3.03
CA TYR A 36 -5.69 -2.03 2.05
C TYR A 36 -4.32 -2.38 1.47
N LEU A 37 -3.50 -1.39 1.17
CA LEU A 37 -2.12 -1.61 0.71
C LEU A 37 -1.27 -2.30 1.77
N GLY A 38 -1.39 -1.90 3.04
CA GLY A 38 -0.68 -2.57 4.15
C GLY A 38 -1.06 -4.03 4.33
N MET A 39 -2.30 -4.41 4.02
CA MET A 39 -2.78 -5.80 4.10
C MET A 39 -2.22 -6.71 2.99
N LEU A 40 -1.60 -6.16 1.95
CA LEU A 40 -0.97 -6.96 0.89
C LEU A 40 0.25 -7.74 1.40
N ASP A 41 0.87 -7.28 2.49
CA ASP A 41 2.04 -7.91 3.13
C ASP A 41 3.21 -8.10 2.14
N VAL A 42 3.46 -7.06 1.33
CA VAL A 42 4.55 -6.98 0.36
C VAL A 42 5.11 -5.55 0.33
N ASP A 43 6.36 -5.41 -0.06
CA ASP A 43 6.94 -4.10 -0.34
C ASP A 43 6.31 -3.49 -1.60
N PHE A 44 6.06 -2.17 -1.58
CA PHE A 44 5.51 -1.44 -2.72
C PHE A 44 6.00 0.00 -2.74
N GLU A 45 5.95 0.60 -3.93
CA GLU A 45 6.22 2.01 -4.15
C GLU A 45 4.93 2.70 -4.62
N VAL A 46 4.66 3.90 -4.09
CA VAL A 46 3.50 4.69 -4.49
C VAL A 46 3.90 5.62 -5.63
N ALA A 47 3.38 5.36 -6.82
CA ALA A 47 3.52 6.25 -7.97
C ALA A 47 2.63 7.50 -7.85
N SER A 48 1.38 7.33 -7.40
CA SER A 48 0.40 8.39 -7.21
C SER A 48 -0.78 7.91 -6.35
N PRO A 49 -1.51 8.82 -5.68
CA PRO A 49 -1.27 10.26 -5.65
C PRO A 49 -0.31 10.65 -4.50
N PRO A 50 0.37 11.82 -4.56
CA PRO A 50 1.42 12.20 -3.60
C PRO A 50 0.93 12.35 -2.15
N GLU A 51 -0.35 12.62 -1.94
CA GLU A 51 -0.97 12.62 -0.62
C GLU A 51 -0.94 11.25 0.07
N LEU A 52 -0.96 10.15 -0.70
CA LEU A 52 -0.82 8.80 -0.14
C LEU A 52 0.58 8.58 0.42
N VAL A 53 1.62 9.04 -0.28
CA VAL A 53 3.01 9.01 0.24
C VAL A 53 3.11 9.76 1.56
N SER A 54 2.49 10.95 1.63
CA SER A 54 2.51 11.79 2.83
C SER A 54 1.79 11.10 4.01
N TYR A 55 0.67 10.44 3.73
CA TYR A 55 -0.07 9.68 4.72
C TYR A 55 0.69 8.43 5.21
N LEU A 56 1.29 7.66 4.31
CA LEU A 56 2.11 6.49 4.66
C LEU A 56 3.34 6.88 5.49
N ARG A 57 3.98 8.03 5.20
CA ARG A 57 5.07 8.56 6.04
C ARG A 57 4.59 8.81 7.48
N THR A 58 3.41 9.41 7.62
CA THR A 58 2.80 9.64 8.94
C THR A 58 2.52 8.34 9.68
N LEU A 59 2.02 7.30 8.99
CA LEU A 59 1.79 5.98 9.59
C LEU A 59 3.09 5.29 9.97
N SER A 60 4.11 5.35 9.11
CA SER A 60 5.43 4.79 9.37
C SER A 60 6.04 5.37 10.66
N GLU A 61 6.05 6.69 10.82
CA GLU A 61 6.51 7.34 12.04
C GLU A 61 5.67 6.95 13.28
N ARG A 62 4.35 6.80 13.12
CA ARG A 62 3.45 6.38 14.19
C ARG A 62 3.75 4.96 14.66
N TYR A 63 3.94 4.02 13.74
CA TYR A 63 4.27 2.64 14.05
C TYR A 63 5.69 2.49 14.61
N ALA A 64 6.65 3.28 14.12
CA ALA A 64 7.99 3.34 14.69
C ALA A 64 7.96 3.78 16.17
N ARG A 65 7.16 4.80 16.51
CA ARG A 65 6.98 5.21 17.91
C ARG A 65 6.30 4.13 18.76
N ALA A 66 5.30 3.44 18.22
CA ALA A 66 4.54 2.41 18.93
C ALA A 66 5.36 1.14 19.24
N THR A 67 6.41 0.89 18.45
CA THR A 67 7.33 -0.24 18.62
C THR A 67 8.61 0.14 19.34
N GLY A 68 8.75 1.42 19.75
CA GLY A 68 9.78 1.85 20.68
C GLY A 68 9.69 1.07 21.99
N ARG A 69 10.83 0.85 22.65
CA ARG A 69 10.94 0.08 23.88
C ARG A 69 9.84 0.52 24.87
N PRO A 70 8.99 -0.39 25.37
CA PRO A 70 8.10 -0.06 26.46
C PRO A 70 8.95 0.38 27.65
N SER A 71 8.62 1.53 28.25
CA SER A 71 9.21 1.96 29.51
C SER A 71 8.83 1.03 30.65
#